data_AF-A0A1Y2D1V5-F1
#
_entry.id   AF-A0A1Y2D1V5-F1
#
_cell.length_a   1.000
_cell.length_b   1.000
_cell.length_c   1.000
_cell.angle_alpha   90.00
_cell.angle_beta   90.00
_cell.angle_gamma   90.00
#
_symmetry.space_group_name_H-M   'P 1'
#
loop_
_entity.id
_entity.type
_entity.pdbx_description
1 polymer ?
#
loop_
_entity_poly.entity_id
_entity_poly.type
_entity_poly.pdbx_seq_one_letter_code
_entity_poly.pdbx_strand_id
1 'polypeptide(L)'
;MILPRRPALLLPGLIILSLVFLFIANYALAACDLSGTSQTTIKLSLDPSAEERPLQPRAIVTIYTPVMDKTYDTGLADVLLLAHSFNNLPAADKKDVEFVVAFVGELAASAKQSFMNLGVRLLELPDLGASKKWTVSENAYKSCLYLFGLEAFSDILYVDAGVVFSKVFDSSVLLFKPSISRMNVMLDQVSRLDLKGYYLDQDFFNNYFDGSLSPSCMAWSHLPESLNLQLVDSRSQDAVSSSQIVPHNFWTHKPTIDSPVFTLYNRWKATVRSLFELQTREQKRSDVGLIPNSIQDLTTMLKANTFSHTFVILTIMTLDTEKKFFDRTMGNRERYCKRHPEVSHYLESKITAKNAVWQKVYATQKIINDYDWVWLLDGRDAMIMNGEVELRALIGMLILERPDLDTDIIIARDISEAMNAGSFFLRNSTWTRDVFIPEWFTFENHPDSETRDHKWQEQWAIIRLYEDDKIELPWHTQQLDQKRQYLFNSYTFGPQPTFKPGDFVLHSPEGGRGMDLYKFMKEHQLKEF
;
A
#
# COMPACT_ATOMS: atom_id res chain seq x y z
N MET A 1 20.25 -25.51 -42.97
CA MET A 1 20.90 -24.67 -41.94
C MET A 1 20.22 -23.32 -41.99
N ILE A 2 19.12 -23.17 -41.24
CA ILE A 2 18.24 -21.99 -41.28
C ILE A 2 18.55 -21.20 -40.01
N LEU A 3 19.16 -20.03 -40.17
CA LEU A 3 19.40 -19.09 -39.08
C LEU A 3 18.06 -18.64 -38.48
N PRO A 4 17.90 -18.59 -37.15
CA PRO A 4 16.70 -18.04 -36.56
C PRO A 4 16.67 -16.53 -36.80
N ARG A 5 15.60 -16.07 -37.45
CA ARG A 5 15.27 -14.64 -37.54
C ARG A 5 15.16 -14.10 -36.11
N ARG A 6 15.99 -13.10 -35.79
CA ARG A 6 15.81 -12.28 -34.59
C ARG A 6 14.39 -11.69 -34.62
N PRO A 7 13.61 -11.76 -33.53
CA PRO A 7 12.37 -11.01 -33.47
C PRO A 7 12.73 -9.53 -33.55
N ALA A 8 12.10 -8.82 -34.50
CA ALA A 8 12.13 -7.38 -34.53
C ALA A 8 11.57 -6.89 -33.19
N LEU A 9 12.37 -6.10 -32.45
CA LEU A 9 11.84 -5.23 -31.40
C LEU A 9 10.89 -4.25 -32.11
N LEU A 10 9.62 -4.61 -32.18
CA LEU A 10 8.54 -3.69 -32.46
C LEU A 10 8.48 -2.74 -31.26
N LEU A 11 8.93 -1.50 -31.47
CA LEU A 11 8.52 -0.34 -30.69
C LEU A 11 7.31 0.31 -31.39
N PRO A 12 6.06 0.02 -31.00
CA PRO A 12 4.93 0.88 -31.31
C PRO A 12 4.35 1.42 -30.00
N GLY A 13 4.53 2.71 -29.76
CA GLY A 13 3.89 3.42 -28.64
C GLY A 13 4.48 4.81 -28.36
N LEU A 14 5.11 5.45 -29.34
CA LEU A 14 6.16 6.45 -29.07
C LEU A 14 6.11 7.69 -29.97
N ILE A 15 4.90 8.19 -30.28
CA ILE A 15 4.75 9.37 -31.18
C ILE A 15 3.78 10.47 -30.67
N ILE A 16 3.01 10.31 -29.58
CA ILE A 16 1.74 11.07 -29.50
C ILE A 16 1.57 11.99 -28.27
N LEU A 17 2.61 12.66 -27.79
CA LEU A 17 2.40 13.88 -26.96
C LEU A 17 2.48 15.14 -27.82
N SER A 18 3.50 15.23 -28.68
CA SER A 18 3.59 16.29 -29.68
C SER A 18 2.40 16.28 -30.63
N LEU A 19 1.94 15.09 -31.05
CA LEU A 19 0.74 14.95 -31.89
C LEU A 19 -0.56 15.29 -31.15
N VAL A 20 -0.70 15.03 -29.85
CA VAL A 20 -1.90 15.47 -29.09
C VAL A 20 -2.01 16.99 -29.14
N PHE A 21 -0.93 17.71 -28.80
CA PHE A 21 -0.94 19.18 -28.88
C PHE A 21 -1.06 19.70 -30.33
N LEU A 22 -0.42 19.04 -31.32
CA LEU A 22 -0.48 19.44 -32.74
C LEU A 22 -1.86 19.20 -33.38
N PHE A 23 -2.51 18.07 -33.09
CA PHE A 23 -3.85 17.77 -33.60
C PHE A 23 -4.87 18.79 -33.08
N ILE A 24 -4.64 19.34 -31.89
CA ILE A 24 -5.61 20.16 -31.15
C ILE A 24 -5.42 21.66 -31.36
N ALA A 25 -4.20 22.12 -31.69
CA ALA A 25 -3.96 23.48 -32.19
C ALA A 25 -4.85 23.81 -33.41
N ASN A 26 -5.27 22.81 -34.19
CA ASN A 26 -6.17 22.97 -35.33
C ASN A 26 -7.68 23.00 -34.96
N TYR A 27 -8.08 22.54 -33.77
CA TYR A 27 -9.51 22.49 -33.35
C TYR A 27 -9.88 23.54 -32.29
N ALA A 28 -8.92 24.15 -31.60
CA ALA A 28 -9.18 25.18 -30.60
C ALA A 28 -9.48 26.56 -31.23
N LEU A 29 -10.71 26.74 -31.72
CA LEU A 29 -11.27 28.06 -32.05
C LEU A 29 -11.27 28.97 -30.81
N ALA A 30 -11.08 30.27 -31.03
CA ALA A 30 -10.87 31.29 -30.00
C ALA A 30 -11.86 31.19 -28.83
N ALA A 31 -11.35 31.01 -27.62
CA ALA A 31 -12.15 31.09 -26.41
C ALA A 31 -12.70 32.52 -26.26
N CYS A 32 -14.02 32.66 -26.14
CA CYS A 32 -14.62 33.93 -25.77
C CYS A 32 -14.22 34.28 -24.34
N ASP A 33 -13.46 35.35 -24.18
CA ASP A 33 -13.10 35.87 -22.86
C ASP A 33 -14.36 36.48 -22.22
N LEU A 34 -14.80 35.92 -21.10
CA LEU A 34 -16.01 36.40 -20.41
C LEU A 34 -15.64 37.69 -19.68
N SER A 35 -16.30 38.80 -19.98
CA SER A 35 -16.03 40.08 -19.32
C SER A 35 -16.62 40.09 -17.90
N GLY A 36 -15.88 39.55 -16.92
CA GLY A 36 -16.22 39.57 -15.49
C GLY A 36 -15.39 40.59 -14.71
N THR A 37 -16.01 41.31 -13.75
CA THR A 37 -15.40 42.42 -12.98
C THR A 37 -14.74 42.01 -11.65
N SER A 38 -14.82 40.75 -11.22
CA SER A 38 -14.12 40.29 -10.02
C SER A 38 -12.79 39.62 -10.37
N GLN A 39 -11.68 40.30 -10.06
CA GLN A 39 -10.32 39.75 -10.18
C GLN A 39 -9.90 39.13 -8.85
N THR A 40 -10.09 37.83 -8.71
CA THR A 40 -9.36 37.07 -7.70
C THR A 40 -7.96 36.82 -8.26
N THR A 41 -6.97 37.57 -7.77
CA THR A 41 -5.56 37.32 -8.13
C THR A 41 -5.05 36.17 -7.28
N ILE A 42 -4.84 35.01 -7.89
CA ILE A 42 -4.27 33.86 -7.19
C ILE A 42 -2.76 33.97 -7.25
N LYS A 43 -2.15 34.08 -6.07
CA LYS A 43 -0.72 33.97 -5.94
C LYS A 43 -0.38 32.49 -5.91
N LEU A 44 0.08 31.97 -7.04
CA LEU A 44 0.54 30.59 -7.18
C LEU A 44 1.96 30.49 -6.65
N SER A 45 2.22 29.49 -5.82
CA SER A 45 3.56 29.17 -5.34
C SER A 45 4.09 27.98 -6.13
N LEU A 46 5.18 28.20 -6.86
CA LEU A 46 5.84 27.18 -7.67
C LEU A 46 7.18 26.81 -7.04
N ASP A 47 7.47 25.51 -7.00
CA ASP A 47 8.76 24.98 -6.58
C ASP A 47 9.29 23.97 -7.61
N PRO A 48 10.43 24.23 -8.27
CA PRO A 48 11.22 25.45 -8.17
C PRO A 48 10.43 26.66 -8.70
N SER A 49 10.87 27.88 -8.37
CA SER A 49 10.21 29.10 -8.86
C SER A 49 10.39 29.25 -10.39
N ALA A 50 9.64 30.18 -11.00
CA ALA A 50 9.83 30.51 -12.42
C ALA A 50 11.19 31.20 -12.69
N GLU A 51 11.77 31.88 -11.68
CA GLU A 51 13.12 32.44 -11.78
C GLU A 51 14.19 31.35 -11.72
N GLU A 52 14.02 30.36 -10.84
CA GLU A 52 14.94 29.24 -10.68
C GLU A 52 14.89 28.28 -11.87
N ARG A 53 13.69 28.04 -12.41
CA ARG A 53 13.47 27.23 -13.61
C ARG A 53 12.41 27.89 -14.48
N PRO A 54 12.77 28.46 -15.65
CA PRO A 54 11.80 29.05 -16.56
C PRO A 54 10.67 28.09 -16.93
N LEU A 55 9.46 28.63 -17.05
CA LEU A 55 8.28 27.85 -17.39
C LEU A 55 8.32 27.40 -18.85
N GLN A 56 7.91 26.15 -19.06
CA GLN A 56 7.59 25.66 -20.40
C GLN A 56 6.20 26.16 -20.79
N PRO A 57 5.95 26.39 -22.10
CA PRO A 57 4.66 26.92 -22.53
C PRO A 57 3.52 25.93 -22.31
N ARG A 58 3.77 24.63 -22.18
CA ARG A 58 2.73 23.61 -21.98
C ARG A 58 3.03 22.79 -20.74
N ALA A 59 1.98 22.34 -20.08
CA ALA A 59 2.10 21.50 -18.89
C ALA A 59 1.21 20.27 -18.97
N ILE A 60 1.73 19.14 -18.47
CA ILE A 60 0.91 18.05 -17.96
C ILE A 60 0.76 18.30 -16.47
N VAL A 61 -0.47 18.40 -15.99
CA VAL A 61 -0.76 18.71 -14.60
C VAL A 61 -1.53 17.55 -13.98
N THR A 62 -1.12 17.10 -12.81
CA THR A 62 -1.89 16.16 -11.98
C THR A 62 -2.11 16.78 -10.62
N ILE A 63 -3.24 16.46 -9.99
CA ILE A 63 -3.53 16.92 -8.63
C ILE A 63 -3.18 15.81 -7.64
N TYR A 64 -2.54 16.18 -6.54
CA TYR A 64 -2.25 15.30 -5.42
C TYR A 64 -2.76 15.91 -4.12
N THR A 65 -3.52 15.14 -3.35
CA THR A 65 -3.93 15.53 -2.00
C THR A 65 -3.32 14.53 -1.01
N PRO A 66 -2.33 14.94 -0.19
CA PRO A 66 -1.69 14.06 0.77
C PRO A 66 -2.71 13.42 1.72
N VAL A 67 -2.57 12.12 1.97
CA VAL A 67 -3.40 11.41 2.95
C VAL A 67 -2.57 11.09 4.18
N MET A 68 -2.89 11.75 5.31
CA MET A 68 -2.09 11.65 6.55
C MET A 68 -2.24 10.30 7.29
N ASP A 69 -3.33 9.56 7.06
CA ASP A 69 -3.73 8.42 7.89
C ASP A 69 -3.63 7.05 7.19
N LYS A 70 -2.89 6.94 6.08
CA LYS A 70 -2.75 5.67 5.35
C LYS A 70 -1.38 5.04 5.57
N THR A 71 -1.37 3.71 5.75
CA THR A 71 -0.15 2.89 5.76
C THR A 71 0.57 2.90 4.42
N TYR A 72 -0.14 3.13 3.31
CA TYR A 72 0.42 3.31 1.99
C TYR A 72 -0.41 4.33 1.17
N ASP A 73 0.24 5.39 0.69
CA ASP A 73 -0.40 6.41 -0.14
C ASP A 73 -0.31 6.02 -1.62
N THR A 74 -1.32 5.30 -2.11
CA THR A 74 -1.42 4.91 -3.52
C THR A 74 -1.53 6.12 -4.45
N GLY A 75 -2.08 7.24 -3.97
CA GLY A 75 -2.19 8.48 -4.74
C GLY A 75 -0.81 9.09 -4.99
N LEU A 76 0.03 9.18 -3.96
CA LEU A 76 1.42 9.60 -4.11
C LEU A 76 2.16 8.71 -5.10
N ALA A 77 1.98 7.40 -4.97
CA ALA A 77 2.63 6.41 -5.82
C ALA A 77 2.23 6.58 -7.30
N ASP A 78 0.94 6.73 -7.60
CA ASP A 78 0.47 6.95 -8.97
C ASP A 78 1.00 8.24 -9.58
N VAL A 79 1.01 9.34 -8.82
CA VAL A 79 1.58 10.62 -9.29
C VAL A 79 3.08 10.48 -9.60
N LEU A 80 3.84 9.80 -8.75
CA LEU A 80 5.26 9.54 -8.98
C LEU A 80 5.46 8.63 -10.20
N LEU A 81 4.59 7.64 -10.43
CA LEU A 81 4.64 6.77 -11.61
C LEU A 81 4.34 7.53 -12.89
N LEU A 82 3.36 8.44 -12.88
CA LEU A 82 3.06 9.32 -14.01
C LEU A 82 4.25 10.22 -14.33
N ALA A 83 4.83 10.87 -13.31
CA ALA A 83 6.02 11.69 -13.47
C ALA A 83 7.22 10.89 -13.99
N HIS A 84 7.48 9.70 -13.44
CA HIS A 84 8.56 8.82 -13.89
C HIS A 84 8.34 8.38 -15.34
N SER A 85 7.11 8.01 -15.69
CA SER A 85 6.76 7.62 -17.06
C SER A 85 6.98 8.78 -18.04
N PHE A 86 6.52 9.98 -17.69
CA PHE A 86 6.76 11.19 -18.49
C PHE A 86 8.27 11.42 -18.69
N ASN A 87 9.08 11.35 -17.63
CA ASN A 87 10.51 11.63 -17.74
C ASN A 87 11.29 10.62 -18.57
N ASN A 88 10.81 9.38 -18.66
CA ASN A 88 11.39 8.36 -19.51
C ASN A 88 10.98 8.47 -20.99
N LEU A 89 10.09 9.41 -21.34
CA LEU A 89 9.79 9.71 -22.74
C LEU A 89 11.01 10.32 -23.45
N PRO A 90 11.14 10.13 -24.78
CA PRO A 90 12.15 10.79 -25.59
C PRO A 90 12.09 12.31 -25.44
N ALA A 91 13.25 12.96 -25.57
CA ALA A 91 13.34 14.41 -25.50
C ALA A 91 12.43 15.13 -26.53
N ALA A 92 12.20 14.53 -27.70
CA ALA A 92 11.30 15.08 -28.71
C ALA A 92 9.85 15.19 -28.23
N ASP A 93 9.37 14.20 -27.47
CA ASP A 93 7.99 14.14 -26.98
C ASP A 93 7.75 15.08 -25.79
N LYS A 94 8.83 15.43 -25.07
CA LYS A 94 8.82 16.35 -23.93
C LYS A 94 9.13 17.79 -24.31
N LYS A 95 9.45 18.07 -25.57
CA LYS A 95 9.88 19.39 -26.00
C LYS A 95 8.80 20.42 -25.68
N ASP A 96 9.16 21.49 -24.97
CA ASP A 96 8.26 22.57 -24.58
C ASP A 96 7.07 22.11 -23.71
N VAL A 97 7.24 21.00 -22.97
CA VAL A 97 6.26 20.46 -22.02
C VAL A 97 6.96 20.21 -20.68
N GLU A 98 6.35 20.64 -19.58
CA GLU A 98 6.78 20.23 -18.23
C GLU A 98 5.70 19.44 -17.49
N PHE A 99 6.13 18.66 -16.49
CA PHE A 99 5.23 17.91 -15.63
C PHE A 99 5.08 18.65 -14.29
N VAL A 100 3.83 18.98 -13.95
CA VAL A 100 3.48 19.75 -12.76
C VAL A 100 2.60 18.91 -11.85
N VAL A 101 2.95 18.83 -10.57
CA VAL A 101 2.09 18.26 -9.53
C VAL A 101 1.51 19.41 -8.73
N ALA A 102 0.22 19.64 -8.92
CA ALA A 102 -0.54 20.58 -8.12
C ALA A 102 -0.97 19.88 -6.84
N PHE A 103 -0.77 20.48 -5.67
CA PHE A 103 -1.11 19.84 -4.41
C PHE A 103 -1.81 20.81 -3.44
N VAL A 104 -2.60 20.24 -2.54
CA VAL A 104 -3.33 20.97 -1.49
C VAL A 104 -2.86 20.48 -0.13
N GLY A 105 -2.59 21.42 0.78
CA GLY A 105 -2.14 21.11 2.15
C GLY A 105 -0.64 20.86 2.24
N GLU A 106 -0.21 20.31 3.37
CA GLU A 106 1.22 20.11 3.64
C GLU A 106 1.76 18.85 2.96
N LEU A 107 2.80 19.04 2.14
CA LEU A 107 3.54 17.93 1.54
C LEU A 107 4.73 17.55 2.42
N ALA A 108 4.83 16.28 2.81
CA ALA A 108 5.98 15.79 3.54
C ALA A 108 7.30 16.08 2.79
N ALA A 109 8.34 16.50 3.50
CA ALA A 109 9.63 16.86 2.89
C ALA A 109 10.23 15.73 2.04
N SER A 110 10.00 14.48 2.45
CA SER A 110 10.35 13.27 1.70
C SER A 110 9.63 13.20 0.33
N ALA A 111 8.30 13.36 0.32
CA ALA A 111 7.51 13.34 -0.91
C ALA A 111 7.91 14.48 -1.85
N LYS A 112 8.13 15.68 -1.30
CA LYS A 112 8.66 16.85 -2.02
C LYS A 112 9.98 16.52 -2.72
N GLN A 113 10.93 15.94 -2.00
CA GLN A 113 12.22 15.54 -2.56
C GLN A 113 12.06 14.49 -3.68
N SER A 114 11.14 13.53 -3.53
CA SER A 114 10.89 12.52 -4.56
C SER A 114 10.35 13.10 -5.86
N PHE A 115 9.43 14.06 -5.80
CA PHE A 115 8.98 14.78 -6.99
C PHE A 115 10.12 15.58 -7.64
N MET A 116 10.90 16.32 -6.84
CA MET A 116 12.00 17.14 -7.34
C MET A 116 13.11 16.29 -7.99
N ASN A 117 13.39 15.09 -7.47
CA ASN A 117 14.33 14.15 -8.08
C ASN A 117 13.86 13.63 -9.44
N LEU A 118 12.53 13.60 -9.67
CA LEU A 118 11.94 13.33 -10.98
C LEU A 118 11.84 14.61 -11.83
N GLY A 119 12.41 15.74 -11.43
CA GLY A 119 12.30 16.99 -12.19
C GLY A 119 10.88 17.53 -12.31
N VAL A 120 9.96 17.11 -11.44
CA VAL A 120 8.58 17.64 -11.38
C VAL A 120 8.61 19.09 -10.91
N ARG A 121 7.66 19.92 -11.36
CA ARG A 121 7.36 21.20 -10.71
C ARG A 121 6.21 21.00 -9.73
N LEU A 122 6.36 21.51 -8.53
CA LEU A 122 5.32 21.52 -7.52
C LEU A 122 4.58 22.84 -7.60
N LEU A 123 3.25 22.76 -7.58
CA LEU A 123 2.36 23.91 -7.54
C LEU A 123 1.48 23.78 -6.29
N GLU A 124 1.68 24.66 -5.32
CA GLU A 124 0.83 24.71 -4.15
C GLU A 124 -0.47 25.43 -4.49
N LEU A 125 -1.60 24.74 -4.29
CA LEU A 125 -2.93 25.29 -4.49
C LEU A 125 -3.52 25.78 -3.15
N PRO A 126 -4.29 26.88 -3.16
CA PRO A 126 -4.95 27.36 -1.95
C PRO A 126 -5.93 26.32 -1.38
N ASP A 127 -5.89 26.10 -0.06
CA ASP A 127 -6.91 25.30 0.63
C ASP A 127 -8.20 26.11 0.80
N LEU A 128 -9.14 25.92 -0.13
CA LEU A 128 -10.45 26.56 -0.06
C LEU A 128 -11.31 26.05 1.11
N GLY A 129 -11.06 24.83 1.58
CA GLY A 129 -11.81 24.17 2.65
C GLY A 129 -11.62 24.82 4.01
N ALA A 130 -10.47 25.46 4.25
CA ALA A 130 -10.15 26.14 5.50
C ALA A 130 -11.20 27.20 5.90
N SER A 131 -11.88 27.82 4.93
CA SER A 131 -12.88 28.86 5.18
C SER A 131 -14.32 28.33 5.38
N LYS A 132 -14.64 27.14 4.85
CA LYS A 132 -16.02 26.63 4.77
C LYS A 132 -16.24 25.22 5.35
N LYS A 133 -15.24 24.62 6.00
CA LYS A 133 -15.29 23.25 6.57
C LYS A 133 -15.74 22.19 5.56
N TRP A 134 -15.14 22.23 4.37
CA TRP A 134 -15.42 21.22 3.35
C TRP A 134 -14.76 19.89 3.68
N THR A 135 -15.36 18.82 3.20
CA THR A 135 -14.79 17.47 3.24
C THR A 135 -13.58 17.38 2.30
N VAL A 136 -12.68 16.41 2.53
CA VAL A 136 -11.47 16.22 1.71
C VAL A 136 -11.82 15.97 0.23
N SER A 137 -12.90 15.22 -0.05
CA SER A 137 -13.41 15.00 -1.41
C SER A 137 -13.87 16.30 -2.09
N GLU A 138 -14.42 17.24 -1.33
CA GLU A 138 -14.83 18.55 -1.85
C GLU A 138 -13.63 19.45 -2.19
N ASN A 139 -12.49 19.24 -1.52
CA ASN A 139 -11.26 19.99 -1.78
C ASN A 139 -10.56 19.54 -3.06
N ALA A 140 -10.52 18.24 -3.35
CA ALA A 140 -9.86 17.71 -4.54
C ALA A 140 -10.49 18.22 -5.85
N TYR A 141 -11.83 18.20 -5.97
CA TYR A 141 -12.49 18.64 -7.21
C TYR A 141 -12.39 20.15 -7.42
N LYS A 142 -12.45 20.97 -6.36
CA LYS A 142 -12.32 22.43 -6.48
C LYS A 142 -10.89 22.85 -6.81
N SER A 143 -9.93 22.02 -6.48
CA SER A 143 -8.53 22.20 -6.88
C SER A 143 -8.35 22.10 -8.40
N CYS A 144 -9.18 21.30 -9.09
CA CYS A 144 -9.21 21.25 -10.55
C CYS A 144 -9.58 22.60 -11.18
N LEU A 145 -10.42 23.40 -10.51
CA LEU A 145 -10.85 24.71 -11.02
C LEU A 145 -9.69 25.69 -11.10
N TYR A 146 -8.77 25.66 -10.13
CA TYR A 146 -7.57 26.49 -10.13
C TYR A 146 -6.67 26.24 -11.33
N LEU A 147 -6.72 25.04 -11.91
CA LEU A 147 -5.93 24.72 -13.09
C LEU A 147 -6.33 25.60 -14.28
N PHE A 148 -7.61 26.00 -14.37
CA PHE A 148 -8.07 26.95 -15.38
C PHE A 148 -7.50 28.35 -15.16
N GLY A 149 -7.02 28.73 -13.97
CA GLY A 149 -6.40 30.05 -13.74
C GLY A 149 -4.91 30.12 -14.07
N LEU A 150 -4.28 29.02 -14.49
CA LEU A 150 -2.83 28.94 -14.68
C LEU A 150 -2.38 29.54 -16.03
N GLU A 151 -2.71 30.81 -16.29
CA GLU A 151 -2.38 31.53 -17.54
C GLU A 151 -0.87 31.67 -17.82
N ALA A 152 -0.01 31.24 -16.89
CA ALA A 152 1.40 31.07 -17.14
C ALA A 152 1.71 29.96 -18.18
N PHE A 153 0.75 29.06 -18.43
CA PHE A 153 0.82 28.04 -19.48
C PHE A 153 -0.12 28.38 -20.64
N SER A 154 0.30 28.06 -21.86
CA SER A 154 -0.53 28.18 -23.07
C SER A 154 -1.56 27.06 -23.20
N ASP A 155 -1.20 25.83 -22.82
CA ASP A 155 -2.06 24.65 -22.83
C ASP A 155 -1.77 23.76 -21.62
N ILE A 156 -2.81 23.18 -21.04
CA ILE A 156 -2.73 22.26 -19.90
C ILE A 156 -3.45 20.97 -20.23
N LEU A 157 -2.72 19.85 -20.13
CA LEU A 157 -3.29 18.50 -20.07
C LEU A 157 -3.37 18.09 -18.60
N TYR A 158 -4.55 18.19 -18.00
CA TYR A 158 -4.85 17.60 -16.72
C TYR A 158 -4.98 16.08 -16.85
N VAL A 159 -4.34 15.33 -15.95
CA VAL A 159 -4.45 13.88 -15.82
C VAL A 159 -4.61 13.55 -14.34
N ASP A 160 -5.69 12.86 -13.99
CA ASP A 160 -5.90 12.34 -12.63
C ASP A 160 -4.88 11.23 -12.32
N ALA A 161 -4.41 11.21 -11.07
CA ALA A 161 -3.54 10.16 -10.56
C ALA A 161 -4.25 8.79 -10.54
N GLY A 162 -5.54 8.78 -10.21
CA GLY A 162 -6.39 7.60 -10.25
C GLY A 162 -7.51 7.84 -11.24
N VAL A 163 -7.25 7.63 -12.53
CA VAL A 163 -8.27 7.80 -13.58
C VAL A 163 -9.44 6.83 -13.29
N VAL A 164 -10.62 7.36 -12.96
CA VAL A 164 -11.84 6.62 -12.56
C VAL A 164 -12.95 6.78 -13.60
N PHE A 165 -13.76 5.73 -13.76
CA PHE A 165 -14.74 5.53 -14.82
C PHE A 165 -15.99 6.43 -14.75
N SER A 166 -16.46 6.88 -15.92
CA SER A 166 -17.88 7.24 -16.15
C SER A 166 -18.25 7.23 -17.64
N LYS A 167 -19.57 7.13 -17.93
CA LYS A 167 -20.16 7.17 -19.28
C LYS A 167 -20.48 8.59 -19.78
N VAL A 168 -20.21 9.61 -18.96
CA VAL A 168 -20.45 11.05 -19.22
C VAL A 168 -19.11 11.81 -19.14
N PHE A 169 -19.04 13.11 -19.44
CA PHE A 169 -17.80 13.93 -19.51
C PHE A 169 -16.76 13.51 -18.48
N ASP A 170 -15.64 12.98 -18.93
CA ASP A 170 -14.64 12.38 -18.05
C ASP A 170 -13.66 13.46 -17.56
N SER A 171 -13.75 13.79 -16.27
CA SER A 171 -12.88 14.78 -15.64
C SER A 171 -11.46 14.26 -15.39
N SER A 172 -11.20 12.96 -15.57
CA SER A 172 -9.89 12.37 -15.30
C SER A 172 -8.83 12.76 -16.33
N VAL A 173 -9.22 13.22 -17.52
CA VAL A 173 -8.33 13.77 -18.54
C VAL A 173 -8.95 14.99 -19.20
N LEU A 174 -8.37 16.16 -18.97
CA LEU A 174 -8.85 17.41 -19.56
C LEU A 174 -7.73 18.11 -20.30
N LEU A 175 -7.98 18.54 -21.54
CA LEU A 175 -7.08 19.43 -22.25
C LEU A 175 -7.75 20.77 -22.46
N PHE A 176 -7.13 21.84 -21.97
CA PHE A 176 -7.70 23.18 -22.06
C PHE A 176 -6.64 24.27 -22.10
N LYS A 177 -7.06 25.44 -22.60
CA LYS A 177 -6.34 26.69 -22.44
C LYS A 177 -6.78 27.35 -21.14
N PRO A 178 -5.85 27.67 -20.22
CA PRO A 178 -6.21 28.37 -18.99
C PRO A 178 -6.72 29.79 -19.31
N SER A 179 -7.67 30.24 -18.50
CA SER A 179 -8.23 31.58 -18.43
C SER A 179 -8.66 31.88 -16.98
N ILE A 180 -8.06 32.89 -16.37
CA ILE A 180 -8.42 33.39 -15.02
C ILE A 180 -9.88 33.81 -14.99
N SER A 181 -10.36 34.46 -16.06
CA SER A 181 -11.76 34.84 -16.18
C SER A 181 -12.69 33.62 -16.09
N ARG A 182 -12.39 32.56 -16.87
CA ARG A 182 -13.17 31.31 -16.85
C ARG A 182 -13.16 30.66 -15.47
N MET A 183 -11.99 30.55 -14.85
CA MET A 183 -11.87 30.00 -13.50
C MET A 183 -12.72 30.80 -12.50
N ASN A 184 -12.69 32.13 -12.53
CA ASN A 184 -13.48 32.96 -11.63
C ASN A 184 -14.99 32.73 -11.80
N VAL A 185 -15.45 32.57 -13.04
CA VAL A 185 -16.85 32.20 -13.33
C VAL A 185 -17.18 30.81 -12.77
N MET A 186 -16.30 29.83 -12.97
CA MET A 186 -16.50 28.48 -12.43
C MET A 186 -16.55 28.49 -10.88
N LEU A 187 -15.64 29.22 -10.23
CA LEU A 187 -15.61 29.37 -8.77
C LEU A 187 -16.88 30.04 -8.22
N ASP A 188 -17.35 31.11 -8.89
CA ASP A 188 -18.61 31.76 -8.53
C ASP A 188 -19.80 30.80 -8.67
N GLN A 189 -19.88 30.05 -9.76
CA GLN A 189 -20.94 29.06 -9.95
C GLN A 189 -20.90 27.94 -8.92
N VAL A 190 -19.74 27.32 -8.70
CA VAL A 190 -19.57 26.28 -7.67
C VAL A 190 -19.94 26.79 -6.28
N SER A 191 -19.67 28.06 -5.97
CA SER A 191 -20.04 28.65 -4.68
C SER A 191 -21.55 28.74 -4.43
N ARG A 192 -22.36 28.65 -5.50
CA ARG A 192 -23.83 28.75 -5.48
C ARG A 192 -24.52 27.39 -5.60
N LEU A 193 -23.78 26.34 -5.96
CA LEU A 193 -24.33 25.00 -6.17
C LEU A 193 -24.25 24.18 -4.88
N ASP A 194 -25.35 23.50 -4.54
CA ASP A 194 -25.39 22.43 -3.54
C ASP A 194 -25.12 21.09 -4.25
N LEU A 195 -23.87 20.85 -4.63
CA LEU A 195 -23.50 19.62 -5.31
C LEU A 195 -23.51 18.46 -4.32
N LYS A 196 -24.31 17.43 -4.61
CA LYS A 196 -24.39 16.18 -3.83
C LYS A 196 -24.01 15.03 -4.74
N GLY A 197 -23.05 14.23 -4.32
CA GLY A 197 -22.58 13.10 -5.13
C GLY A 197 -21.17 12.71 -4.79
N TYR A 198 -20.74 11.61 -5.38
CA TYR A 198 -19.38 11.10 -5.24
C TYR A 198 -18.41 11.74 -6.25
N TYR A 199 -18.90 12.08 -7.46
CA TYR A 199 -18.11 12.64 -8.57
C TYR A 199 -18.44 14.12 -8.82
N LEU A 200 -18.16 14.96 -7.83
CA LEU A 200 -18.59 16.37 -7.82
C LEU A 200 -17.93 17.21 -8.93
N ASP A 201 -16.68 16.93 -9.31
CA ASP A 201 -16.01 17.52 -10.48
C ASP A 201 -16.77 17.20 -11.77
N GLN A 202 -17.05 15.92 -11.99
CA GLN A 202 -17.67 15.46 -13.21
C GLN A 202 -19.09 16.01 -13.36
N ASP A 203 -19.89 15.97 -12.30
CA ASP A 203 -21.24 16.53 -12.30
C ASP A 203 -21.21 18.04 -12.57
N PHE A 204 -20.24 18.75 -11.97
CA PHE A 204 -20.05 20.16 -12.22
C PHE A 204 -19.66 20.44 -13.68
N PHE A 205 -18.64 19.77 -14.21
CA PHE A 205 -18.17 20.02 -15.57
C PHE A 205 -19.22 19.64 -16.62
N ASN A 206 -19.97 18.56 -16.43
CA ASN A 206 -21.13 18.24 -17.26
C ASN A 206 -22.13 19.40 -17.30
N ASN A 207 -22.52 19.93 -16.13
CA ASN A 207 -23.47 21.04 -16.09
C ASN A 207 -22.87 22.34 -16.66
N TYR A 208 -21.57 22.57 -16.43
CA TYR A 208 -20.84 23.73 -16.93
C TYR A 208 -20.68 23.73 -18.44
N PHE A 209 -20.41 22.58 -19.06
CA PHE A 209 -20.11 22.51 -20.49
C PHE A 209 -21.32 22.11 -21.36
N ASP A 210 -22.20 21.24 -20.87
CA ASP A 210 -23.40 20.78 -21.58
C ASP A 210 -24.72 21.28 -20.99
N GLY A 211 -24.69 21.72 -19.73
CA GLY A 211 -25.90 22.01 -18.97
C GLY A 211 -26.38 23.45 -19.06
N SER A 212 -27.31 23.77 -18.16
CA SER A 212 -27.91 25.10 -18.03
C SER A 212 -26.91 26.21 -17.66
N LEU A 213 -25.71 25.83 -17.21
CA LEU A 213 -24.64 26.77 -16.84
C LEU A 213 -23.70 27.08 -18.00
N SER A 214 -23.85 26.38 -19.14
CA SER A 214 -22.99 26.50 -20.30
C SER A 214 -23.07 27.89 -20.92
N PRO A 215 -21.96 28.63 -20.98
CA PRO A 215 -21.93 29.87 -21.75
C PRO A 215 -22.14 29.53 -23.23
N SER A 216 -23.02 30.27 -23.89
CA SER A 216 -23.49 29.99 -25.26
C SER A 216 -22.41 29.93 -26.34
N CYS A 217 -21.17 30.28 -26.00
CA CYS A 217 -19.99 30.29 -26.86
C CYS A 217 -18.96 29.20 -26.55
N MET A 218 -19.24 28.28 -25.61
CA MET A 218 -18.28 27.23 -25.25
C MET A 218 -18.53 25.97 -26.09
N ALA A 219 -17.54 25.60 -26.89
CA ALA A 219 -17.46 24.28 -27.49
C ALA A 219 -16.47 23.44 -26.69
N TRP A 220 -16.90 22.25 -26.26
CA TRP A 220 -16.00 21.19 -25.82
C TRP A 220 -16.17 20.00 -26.76
N SER A 221 -15.19 19.10 -26.75
CA SER A 221 -15.22 17.89 -27.57
C SER A 221 -14.64 16.74 -26.80
N HIS A 222 -15.22 15.55 -26.96
CA HIS A 222 -14.62 14.34 -26.43
C HIS A 222 -13.23 14.09 -27.02
N LEU A 223 -12.29 13.68 -26.17
CA LEU A 223 -11.04 13.10 -26.64
C LEU A 223 -11.35 11.78 -27.37
N PRO A 224 -10.71 11.51 -28.51
CA PRO A 224 -10.79 10.22 -29.18
C PRO A 224 -10.40 9.07 -28.23
N GLU A 225 -11.01 7.90 -28.38
CA GLU A 225 -10.70 6.71 -27.57
C GLU A 225 -9.22 6.28 -27.67
N SER A 226 -8.56 6.60 -28.78
CA SER A 226 -7.11 6.39 -28.97
C SER A 226 -6.26 7.25 -28.02
N LEU A 227 -6.82 8.30 -27.42
CA LEU A 227 -6.15 9.16 -26.46
C LEU A 227 -6.60 8.89 -25.03
N ASN A 228 -7.91 8.74 -24.80
CA ASN A 228 -8.49 8.44 -23.49
C ASN A 228 -9.50 7.29 -23.63
N LEU A 229 -9.11 6.07 -23.26
CA LEU A 229 -9.97 4.89 -23.34
C LEU A 229 -10.63 4.59 -22.00
N GLN A 230 -11.95 4.68 -21.97
CA GLN A 230 -12.77 4.36 -20.80
C GLN A 230 -13.36 2.94 -20.86
N LEU A 231 -13.76 2.44 -19.69
CA LEU A 231 -14.42 1.13 -19.50
C LEU A 231 -13.58 -0.07 -20.00
N VAL A 232 -12.30 -0.08 -19.63
CA VAL A 232 -11.26 -0.93 -20.22
C VAL A 232 -11.59 -2.43 -20.24
N ASP A 233 -12.28 -2.93 -19.22
CA ASP A 233 -12.70 -4.35 -19.12
C ASP A 233 -13.71 -4.78 -20.19
N SER A 234 -14.41 -3.80 -20.80
CA SER A 234 -15.37 -4.03 -21.89
C SER A 234 -14.78 -3.82 -23.29
N ARG A 235 -13.48 -3.49 -23.37
CA ARG A 235 -12.81 -3.12 -24.63
C ARG A 235 -11.99 -4.28 -25.20
N SER A 236 -11.72 -4.24 -26.50
CA SER A 236 -10.83 -5.20 -27.13
C SER A 236 -9.37 -4.94 -26.74
N GLN A 237 -8.53 -5.98 -26.77
CA GLN A 237 -7.08 -5.86 -26.55
C GLN A 237 -6.45 -4.79 -27.46
N ASP A 238 -6.91 -4.66 -28.71
CA ASP A 238 -6.40 -3.68 -29.67
C ASP A 238 -6.74 -2.24 -29.25
N ALA A 239 -7.97 -1.99 -28.78
CA ALA A 239 -8.37 -0.68 -28.28
C ALA A 239 -7.51 -0.28 -27.08
N VAL A 240 -7.34 -1.19 -26.12
CA VAL A 240 -6.49 -0.96 -24.93
C VAL A 240 -5.03 -0.70 -25.32
N SER A 241 -4.49 -1.49 -26.25
CA SER A 241 -3.08 -1.41 -26.63
C SER A 241 -2.76 -0.18 -27.48
N SER A 242 -3.76 0.39 -28.17
CA SER A 242 -3.61 1.59 -29.01
C SER A 242 -3.87 2.89 -28.25
N SER A 243 -4.54 2.83 -27.10
CA SER A 243 -4.84 4.02 -26.31
C SER A 243 -3.61 4.56 -25.57
N GLN A 244 -3.53 5.88 -25.44
CA GLN A 244 -2.42 6.56 -24.75
C GLN A 244 -2.67 6.71 -23.24
N ILE A 245 -3.92 6.94 -22.84
CA ILE A 245 -4.33 7.11 -21.45
C ILE A 245 -5.42 6.11 -21.15
N VAL A 246 -5.17 5.28 -20.15
CA VAL A 246 -6.03 4.17 -19.75
C VAL A 246 -6.16 4.16 -18.23
N PRO A 247 -7.38 4.25 -17.68
CA PRO A 247 -7.62 4.10 -16.25
C PRO A 247 -7.25 2.72 -15.73
N HIS A 248 -6.85 2.65 -14.47
CA HIS A 248 -6.52 1.38 -13.83
C HIS A 248 -6.86 1.33 -12.34
N ASN A 249 -7.01 0.10 -11.84
CA ASN A 249 -7.13 -0.25 -10.43
C ASN A 249 -6.04 -1.25 -10.00
N PHE A 250 -4.86 -1.20 -10.62
CA PHE A 250 -3.83 -2.23 -10.50
C PHE A 250 -3.23 -2.40 -9.10
N TRP A 251 -3.40 -1.42 -8.21
CA TRP A 251 -3.03 -1.54 -6.79
C TRP A 251 -3.87 -2.55 -6.03
N THR A 252 -5.14 -2.71 -6.41
CA THR A 252 -6.10 -3.57 -5.71
C THR A 252 -6.53 -4.78 -6.53
N HIS A 253 -6.37 -4.73 -7.85
CA HIS A 253 -6.77 -5.80 -8.76
C HIS A 253 -5.64 -6.20 -9.71
N LYS A 254 -5.24 -7.47 -9.65
CA LYS A 254 -4.36 -8.07 -10.64
C LYS A 254 -5.20 -8.66 -11.77
N PRO A 255 -5.13 -8.13 -13.00
CA PRO A 255 -5.89 -8.68 -14.11
C PRO A 255 -5.43 -10.11 -14.46
N THR A 256 -6.37 -10.92 -14.95
CA THR A 256 -6.08 -12.26 -15.50
C THR A 256 -5.27 -12.15 -16.78
N ILE A 257 -4.59 -13.23 -17.19
CA ILE A 257 -3.78 -13.26 -18.41
C ILE A 257 -4.62 -12.96 -19.66
N ASP A 258 -5.89 -13.36 -19.66
CA ASP A 258 -6.82 -13.15 -20.78
C ASP A 258 -7.48 -11.76 -20.78
N SER A 259 -7.23 -10.95 -19.75
CA SER A 259 -7.79 -9.59 -19.66
C SER A 259 -7.15 -8.65 -20.69
N PRO A 260 -7.94 -7.79 -21.36
CA PRO A 260 -7.43 -6.76 -22.28
C PRO A 260 -6.34 -5.85 -21.69
N VAL A 261 -6.35 -5.68 -20.36
CA VAL A 261 -5.40 -4.81 -19.63
C VAL A 261 -4.16 -5.54 -19.11
N PHE A 262 -4.03 -6.85 -19.31
CA PHE A 262 -2.91 -7.62 -18.75
C PHE A 262 -1.53 -7.12 -19.24
N THR A 263 -1.44 -6.77 -20.52
CA THR A 263 -0.21 -6.19 -21.09
C THR A 263 0.10 -4.83 -20.46
N LEU A 264 -0.92 -4.00 -20.21
CA LEU A 264 -0.77 -2.70 -19.57
C LEU A 264 -0.33 -2.85 -18.11
N TYR A 265 -0.94 -3.79 -17.37
CA TYR A 265 -0.54 -4.14 -16.00
C TYR A 265 0.94 -4.52 -15.91
N ASN A 266 1.43 -5.36 -16.83
CA ASN A 266 2.85 -5.74 -16.84
C ASN A 266 3.78 -4.55 -17.11
N ARG A 267 3.37 -3.60 -17.97
CA ARG A 267 4.13 -2.35 -18.20
C ARG A 267 4.14 -1.48 -16.95
N TRP A 268 2.97 -1.23 -16.36
CA TRP A 268 2.82 -0.47 -15.13
C TRP A 268 3.66 -1.08 -13.99
N LYS A 269 3.61 -2.40 -13.82
CA LYS A 269 4.43 -3.12 -12.84
C LYS A 269 5.94 -2.97 -13.08
N ALA A 270 6.38 -2.95 -14.35
CA ALA A 270 7.77 -2.69 -14.69
C ALA A 270 8.16 -1.23 -14.38
N THR A 271 7.27 -0.27 -14.62
CA THR A 271 7.46 1.15 -14.23
C THR A 271 7.58 1.29 -12.71
N VAL A 272 6.70 0.63 -11.93
CA VAL A 272 6.77 0.55 -10.47
C VAL A 272 8.14 0.08 -10.02
N ARG A 273 8.62 -1.03 -10.57
CA ARG A 273 9.95 -1.56 -10.25
C ARG A 273 11.08 -0.60 -10.62
N SER A 274 11.02 0.00 -11.80
CA SER A 274 12.04 0.96 -12.26
C SER A 274 12.12 2.18 -11.35
N LEU A 275 10.98 2.75 -10.96
CA LEU A 275 10.92 3.89 -10.05
C LEU A 275 11.40 3.52 -8.65
N PHE A 276 10.98 2.36 -8.15
CA PHE A 276 11.44 1.83 -6.87
C PHE A 276 12.97 1.71 -6.82
N GLU A 277 13.56 1.12 -7.86
CA GLU A 277 15.02 0.93 -7.96
C GLU A 277 15.76 2.27 -8.05
N LEU A 278 15.21 3.24 -8.80
CA LEU A 278 15.73 4.61 -8.89
C LEU A 278 15.77 5.26 -7.51
N GLN A 279 14.63 5.31 -6.81
CA GLN A 279 14.53 5.94 -5.49
C GLN A 279 15.41 5.22 -4.46
N THR A 280 15.42 3.89 -4.46
CA THR A 280 16.28 3.11 -3.54
C THR A 280 17.76 3.40 -3.77
N ARG A 281 18.19 3.51 -5.03
CA ARG A 281 19.58 3.84 -5.37
C ARG A 281 19.97 5.22 -4.89
N GLU A 282 19.15 6.23 -5.18
CA GLU A 282 19.44 7.65 -4.99
C GLU A 282 19.13 8.16 -3.58
N GLN A 283 18.04 7.67 -2.98
CA GLN A 283 17.51 8.15 -1.70
C GLN A 283 17.64 7.14 -0.56
N LYS A 284 18.07 5.90 -0.83
CA LYS A 284 18.11 4.79 0.15
C LYS A 284 16.74 4.45 0.76
N ARG A 285 15.67 4.87 0.09
CA ARG A 285 14.27 4.63 0.43
C ARG A 285 13.44 4.69 -0.85
N SER A 286 12.20 4.22 -0.83
CA SER A 286 11.24 4.45 -1.92
C SER A 286 9.90 4.94 -1.37
N ASP A 287 9.23 5.81 -2.11
CA ASP A 287 7.85 6.24 -1.84
C ASP A 287 6.82 5.40 -2.61
N VAL A 288 7.29 4.42 -3.39
CA VAL A 288 6.46 3.48 -4.13
C VAL A 288 6.76 2.08 -3.61
N GLY A 289 5.76 1.25 -3.36
CA GLY A 289 5.96 -0.15 -2.98
C GLY A 289 6.11 -1.02 -4.23
N LEU A 290 6.99 -2.03 -4.18
CA LEU A 290 6.92 -3.10 -5.18
C LEU A 290 5.63 -3.90 -4.97
N ILE A 291 5.12 -4.50 -6.04
CA ILE A 291 4.25 -5.68 -5.91
C ILE A 291 5.17 -6.89 -5.78
N PRO A 292 5.36 -7.43 -4.57
CA PRO A 292 6.26 -8.55 -4.36
C PRO A 292 5.74 -9.79 -5.09
N ASN A 293 6.62 -10.45 -5.84
CA ASN A 293 6.34 -11.77 -6.43
C ASN A 293 7.35 -12.82 -5.96
N SER A 294 8.23 -12.44 -5.04
CA SER A 294 9.29 -13.27 -4.53
C SER A 294 9.74 -12.76 -3.16
N ILE A 295 10.41 -13.62 -2.40
CA ILE A 295 11.09 -13.24 -1.14
C ILE A 295 12.11 -12.13 -1.38
N GLN A 296 12.81 -12.18 -2.52
CA GLN A 296 13.79 -11.15 -2.87
C GLN A 296 13.15 -9.77 -3.07
N ASP A 297 11.92 -9.71 -3.58
CA ASP A 297 11.18 -8.45 -3.67
C ASP A 297 10.84 -7.91 -2.28
N LEU A 298 10.44 -8.78 -1.35
CA LEU A 298 10.17 -8.38 0.04
C LEU A 298 11.44 -7.88 0.73
N THR A 299 12.56 -8.60 0.62
CA THR A 299 13.86 -8.14 1.13
C THR A 299 14.25 -6.80 0.53
N THR A 300 13.96 -6.59 -0.75
CA THR A 300 14.22 -5.31 -1.44
C THR A 300 13.33 -4.19 -0.90
N MET A 301 12.03 -4.44 -0.71
CA MET A 301 11.08 -3.51 -0.08
C MET A 301 11.51 -3.10 1.33
N LEU A 302 12.04 -4.04 2.11
CA LEU A 302 12.51 -3.79 3.47
C LEU A 302 13.72 -2.87 3.48
N LYS A 303 14.69 -3.13 2.61
CA LYS A 303 15.86 -2.27 2.42
C LYS A 303 15.49 -0.86 1.96
N ALA A 304 14.38 -0.70 1.24
CA ALA A 304 13.87 0.60 0.80
C ALA A 304 12.90 1.25 1.80
N ASN A 305 12.70 0.64 2.97
CA ASN A 305 11.78 1.12 4.00
C ASN A 305 10.32 1.29 3.51
N THR A 306 9.88 0.48 2.55
CA THR A 306 8.49 0.50 2.04
C THR A 306 7.58 -0.51 2.73
N PHE A 307 8.08 -1.16 3.78
CA PHE A 307 7.34 -2.11 4.60
C PHE A 307 7.70 -1.82 6.05
N SER A 308 6.92 -0.94 6.68
CA SER A 308 7.20 -0.34 7.98
C SER A 308 6.46 -1.01 9.13
N HIS A 309 5.99 -2.25 8.95
CA HIS A 309 5.26 -2.95 9.99
C HIS A 309 6.13 -3.17 11.22
N THR A 310 5.54 -2.83 12.37
CA THR A 310 6.12 -3.00 13.70
C THR A 310 5.70 -4.33 14.29
N PHE A 311 6.62 -4.96 15.02
CA PHE A 311 6.40 -6.26 15.63
C PHE A 311 6.65 -6.17 17.13
N VAL A 312 5.93 -6.97 17.89
CA VAL A 312 6.27 -7.24 19.29
C VAL A 312 6.36 -8.73 19.53
N ILE A 313 7.47 -9.18 20.11
CA ILE A 313 7.57 -10.53 20.67
C ILE A 313 6.86 -10.48 22.02
N LEU A 314 5.74 -11.19 22.16
CA LEU A 314 5.05 -11.36 23.43
C LEU A 314 5.54 -12.65 24.10
N THR A 315 6.18 -12.50 25.25
CA THR A 315 6.63 -13.63 26.08
C THR A 315 5.90 -13.61 27.41
N ILE A 316 5.26 -14.73 27.76
CA ILE A 316 4.73 -14.95 29.10
C ILE A 316 5.71 -15.77 29.92
N MET A 317 6.20 -15.23 31.03
CA MET A 317 7.10 -15.96 31.92
C MET A 317 7.07 -15.39 33.34
N THR A 318 6.77 -16.23 34.33
CA THR A 318 6.69 -15.80 35.73
C THR A 318 8.06 -15.57 36.34
N LEU A 319 8.14 -14.71 37.36
CA LEU A 319 9.38 -14.44 38.09
C LEU A 319 9.90 -15.64 38.89
N ASP A 320 9.05 -16.63 39.16
CA ASP A 320 9.42 -17.90 39.82
C ASP A 320 10.16 -18.86 38.87
N THR A 321 10.31 -18.50 37.60
CA THR A 321 11.13 -19.26 36.66
C THR A 321 12.58 -19.26 37.11
N GLU A 322 13.25 -20.42 37.02
CA GLU A 322 14.67 -20.51 37.37
C GLU A 322 15.47 -19.43 36.63
N LYS A 323 16.21 -18.61 37.39
CA LYS A 323 16.91 -17.42 36.88
C LYS A 323 17.71 -17.71 35.61
N LYS A 324 18.36 -18.88 35.53
CA LYS A 324 19.14 -19.29 34.37
C LYS A 324 18.30 -19.39 33.08
N PHE A 325 17.08 -19.91 33.15
CA PHE A 325 16.19 -19.99 31.98
C PHE A 325 15.64 -18.63 31.63
N PHE A 326 15.23 -17.87 32.66
CA PHE A 326 14.77 -16.49 32.49
C PHE A 326 15.81 -15.63 31.76
N ASP A 327 17.03 -15.54 32.30
CA ASP A 327 18.12 -14.73 31.75
C ASP A 327 18.43 -15.11 30.30
N ARG A 328 18.43 -16.42 29.97
CA ARG A 328 18.72 -16.90 28.62
C ARG A 328 17.63 -16.52 27.63
N THR A 329 16.37 -16.73 27.97
CA THR A 329 15.25 -16.33 27.10
C THR A 329 15.26 -14.82 26.90
N MET A 330 15.38 -14.02 27.96
CA MET A 330 15.40 -12.56 27.84
C MET A 330 16.59 -12.09 26.99
N GLY A 331 17.79 -12.61 27.23
CA GLY A 331 18.96 -12.29 26.42
C GLY A 331 18.80 -12.69 24.96
N ASN A 332 18.13 -13.81 24.65
CA ASN A 332 17.85 -14.23 23.28
C ASN A 332 16.88 -13.27 22.57
N ARG A 333 15.80 -12.84 23.23
CA ARG A 333 14.86 -11.86 22.65
C ARG A 333 15.52 -10.49 22.48
N GLU A 334 16.26 -10.03 23.49
CA GLU A 334 16.99 -8.76 23.45
C GLU A 334 17.99 -8.71 22.29
N ARG A 335 18.77 -9.77 22.06
CA ARG A 335 19.70 -9.84 20.92
C ARG A 335 18.98 -9.75 19.58
N TYR A 336 17.81 -10.39 19.45
CA TYR A 336 17.00 -10.31 18.24
C TYR A 336 16.45 -8.90 18.01
N CYS A 337 15.83 -8.29 19.01
CA CYS A 337 15.29 -6.92 18.92
C CYS A 337 16.38 -5.88 18.66
N LYS A 338 17.58 -6.06 19.24
CA LYS A 338 18.74 -5.20 18.95
C LYS A 338 19.15 -5.25 17.48
N ARG A 339 18.97 -6.41 16.82
CA ARG A 339 19.30 -6.60 15.42
C ARG A 339 18.22 -6.08 14.48
N HIS A 340 16.96 -6.18 14.88
CA HIS A 340 15.78 -5.77 14.10
C HIS A 340 15.04 -4.66 14.87
N PRO A 341 15.41 -3.38 14.68
CA PRO A 341 14.88 -2.26 15.47
C PRO A 341 13.37 -2.03 15.38
N GLU A 342 12.73 -2.59 14.36
CA GLU A 342 11.27 -2.61 14.20
C GLU A 342 10.56 -3.63 15.10
N VAL A 343 11.33 -4.50 15.76
CA VAL A 343 10.83 -5.56 16.65
C VAL A 343 11.10 -5.17 18.11
N SER A 344 10.04 -5.04 18.88
CA SER A 344 10.08 -4.85 20.32
C SER A 344 9.90 -6.17 21.07
N HIS A 345 10.29 -6.21 22.34
CA HIS A 345 10.02 -7.35 23.22
C HIS A 345 9.13 -6.90 24.38
N TYR A 346 8.05 -7.64 24.59
CA TYR A 346 7.13 -7.46 25.71
C TYR A 346 7.13 -8.71 26.59
N LEU A 347 7.56 -8.54 27.85
CA LEU A 347 7.48 -9.57 28.88
C LEU A 347 6.25 -9.32 29.75
N GLU A 348 5.33 -10.29 29.80
CA GLU A 348 4.31 -10.34 30.85
C GLU A 348 4.70 -11.37 31.90
N SER A 349 4.98 -10.87 33.11
CA SER A 349 5.39 -11.70 34.24
C SER A 349 4.30 -11.88 35.29
N LYS A 350 3.22 -11.08 35.23
CA LYS A 350 2.11 -11.16 36.17
C LYS A 350 0.99 -11.98 35.55
N ILE A 351 0.65 -13.11 36.19
CA ILE A 351 -0.43 -13.97 35.75
C ILE A 351 -1.70 -13.57 36.50
N THR A 352 -2.65 -12.99 35.76
CA THR A 352 -4.02 -12.69 36.23
C THR A 352 -5.05 -13.62 35.64
N ALA A 353 -4.74 -14.23 34.49
CA ALA A 353 -5.49 -15.31 33.91
C ALA A 353 -5.49 -16.55 34.81
N LYS A 354 -6.33 -17.54 34.47
CA LYS A 354 -6.40 -18.84 35.15
C LYS A 354 -5.04 -19.53 35.23
N ASN A 355 -4.20 -19.37 34.21
CA ASN A 355 -2.83 -19.85 34.18
C ASN A 355 -1.96 -19.04 33.20
N ALA A 356 -0.66 -19.31 33.19
CA ALA A 356 0.30 -18.57 32.36
C ALA A 356 0.04 -18.71 30.85
N VAL A 357 -0.55 -19.83 30.44
CA VAL A 357 -0.83 -20.11 29.04
C VAL A 357 -1.98 -19.22 28.54
N TRP A 358 -3.07 -19.11 29.32
CA TRP A 358 -4.17 -18.18 29.04
C TRP A 358 -3.80 -16.69 29.14
N GLN A 359 -2.75 -16.35 29.90
CA GLN A 359 -2.26 -14.96 30.01
C GLN A 359 -1.86 -14.36 28.65
N LYS A 360 -1.54 -15.20 27.66
CA LYS A 360 -1.31 -14.77 26.26
C LYS A 360 -2.46 -13.91 25.73
N VAL A 361 -3.71 -14.30 25.97
CA VAL A 361 -4.91 -13.60 25.47
C VAL A 361 -5.01 -12.20 26.09
N TYR A 362 -4.89 -12.13 27.43
CA TYR A 362 -4.94 -10.88 28.19
C TYR A 362 -3.82 -9.92 27.81
N ALA A 363 -2.59 -10.43 27.72
CA ALA A 363 -1.44 -9.60 27.36
C ALA A 363 -1.53 -9.12 25.91
N THR A 364 -2.04 -9.95 24.99
CA THR A 364 -2.30 -9.54 23.60
C THR A 364 -3.32 -8.42 23.56
N GLN A 365 -4.47 -8.56 24.23
CA GLN A 365 -5.51 -7.52 24.28
C GLN A 365 -4.95 -6.16 24.75
N LYS A 366 -4.01 -6.18 25.70
CA LYS A 366 -3.38 -4.99 26.25
C LYS A 366 -2.45 -4.27 25.26
N ILE A 367 -1.73 -5.01 24.40
CA ILE A 367 -0.64 -4.45 23.57
C ILE A 367 -0.96 -4.41 22.08
N ILE A 368 -1.99 -5.12 21.60
CA ILE A 368 -2.24 -5.30 20.17
C ILE A 368 -2.38 -3.97 19.42
N ASN A 369 -2.90 -2.92 20.07
CA ASN A 369 -3.07 -1.59 19.47
C ASN A 369 -1.75 -0.84 19.20
N ASP A 370 -0.67 -1.22 19.88
CA ASP A 370 0.61 -0.49 19.82
C ASP A 370 1.53 -1.01 18.70
N TYR A 371 1.17 -2.13 18.05
CA TYR A 371 1.99 -2.82 17.06
C TYR A 371 1.16 -3.29 15.87
N ASP A 372 1.78 -3.54 14.72
CA ASP A 372 1.09 -4.14 13.57
C ASP A 372 0.90 -5.64 13.74
N TRP A 373 1.87 -6.31 14.37
CA TRP A 373 1.87 -7.75 14.61
C TRP A 373 2.39 -8.10 16.00
N VAL A 374 1.70 -9.02 16.67
CA VAL A 374 2.14 -9.67 17.90
C VAL A 374 2.64 -11.07 17.56
N TRP A 375 3.91 -11.34 17.80
CA TRP A 375 4.48 -12.68 17.76
C TRP A 375 4.43 -13.29 19.16
N LEU A 376 3.47 -14.18 19.39
CA LEU A 376 3.38 -14.94 20.62
C LEU A 376 4.41 -16.06 20.56
N LEU A 377 5.39 -15.99 21.46
CA LEU A 377 6.50 -16.93 21.47
C LEU A 377 6.74 -17.42 22.89
N ASP A 378 6.59 -18.72 23.09
CA ASP A 378 6.67 -19.33 24.41
C ASP A 378 8.00 -19.03 25.10
N GLY A 379 7.92 -18.69 26.38
CA GLY A 379 9.06 -18.15 27.11
C GLY A 379 10.08 -19.20 27.55
N ARG A 380 9.65 -20.44 27.78
CA ARG A 380 10.50 -21.45 28.42
C ARG A 380 11.10 -22.46 27.46
N ASP A 381 10.38 -22.76 26.39
CA ASP A 381 10.61 -23.89 25.51
C ASP A 381 10.68 -23.52 24.03
N ALA A 382 10.64 -22.22 23.68
CA ALA A 382 10.93 -21.72 22.34
C ALA A 382 12.14 -20.77 22.33
N MET A 383 13.08 -20.95 21.40
CA MET A 383 14.31 -20.15 21.29
C MET A 383 14.53 -19.67 19.85
N ILE A 384 14.95 -18.41 19.68
CA ILE A 384 15.35 -17.89 18.37
C ILE A 384 16.75 -18.41 18.07
N MET A 385 16.88 -19.18 17.00
CA MET A 385 18.11 -19.84 16.60
C MET A 385 18.78 -19.15 15.41
N ASN A 386 18.00 -18.50 14.54
CA ASN A 386 18.51 -17.76 13.41
C ASN A 386 18.03 -16.30 13.44
N GLY A 387 18.86 -15.41 13.98
CA GLY A 387 18.57 -13.98 14.02
C GLY A 387 18.68 -13.24 12.68
N GLU A 388 19.07 -13.91 11.58
CA GLU A 388 19.09 -13.30 10.24
C GLU A 388 17.69 -13.19 9.62
N VAL A 389 16.72 -13.97 10.11
CA VAL A 389 15.34 -13.92 9.63
C VAL A 389 14.71 -12.62 10.07
N GLU A 390 14.23 -11.84 9.10
CA GLU A 390 13.52 -10.58 9.30
C GLU A 390 12.01 -10.83 9.29
N LEU A 391 11.30 -10.58 10.39
CA LEU A 391 9.87 -10.92 10.55
C LEU A 391 9.01 -10.34 9.45
N ARG A 392 9.31 -9.11 9.05
CA ARG A 392 8.62 -8.42 7.97
C ARG A 392 8.67 -9.20 6.65
N ALA A 393 9.84 -9.72 6.27
CA ALA A 393 10.00 -10.52 5.06
C ALA A 393 9.26 -11.85 5.19
N LEU A 394 9.36 -12.49 6.35
CA LEU A 394 8.71 -13.77 6.62
C LEU A 394 7.19 -13.66 6.52
N ILE A 395 6.59 -12.70 7.22
CA ILE A 395 5.13 -12.52 7.25
C ILE A 395 4.62 -12.03 5.90
N GLY A 396 5.30 -11.07 5.26
CA GLY A 396 4.96 -10.65 3.90
C GLY A 396 4.96 -11.82 2.91
N MET A 397 5.95 -12.73 3.00
CA MET A 397 6.02 -13.91 2.13
C MET A 397 4.81 -14.82 2.35
N LEU A 398 4.49 -15.11 3.60
CA LEU A 398 3.40 -16.01 3.95
C LEU A 398 2.05 -15.46 3.45
N ILE A 399 1.75 -14.19 3.69
CA ILE A 399 0.50 -13.55 3.23
C ILE A 399 0.38 -13.62 1.70
N LEU A 400 1.47 -13.38 0.97
CA LEU A 400 1.45 -13.42 -0.50
C LEU A 400 1.26 -14.81 -1.10
N GLU A 401 1.54 -15.87 -0.35
CA GLU A 401 1.26 -17.24 -0.79
C GLU A 401 -0.23 -17.57 -0.75
N ARG A 402 -1.00 -16.83 0.05
CA ARG A 402 -2.45 -17.01 0.24
C ARG A 402 -3.20 -15.68 0.10
N PRO A 403 -3.16 -15.05 -1.09
CA PRO A 403 -3.85 -13.78 -1.34
C PRO A 403 -5.38 -13.92 -1.31
N ASP A 404 -5.90 -15.15 -1.25
CA ASP A 404 -7.30 -15.49 -1.07
C ASP A 404 -7.80 -15.34 0.39
N LEU A 405 -6.88 -15.17 1.35
CA LEU A 405 -7.21 -15.02 2.78
C LEU A 405 -7.00 -13.58 3.24
N ASP A 406 -7.86 -13.09 4.15
CA ASP A 406 -7.60 -11.87 4.92
C ASP A 406 -6.79 -12.24 6.16
N THR A 407 -5.53 -12.62 5.94
CA THR A 407 -4.71 -13.28 6.97
C THR A 407 -4.46 -12.36 8.16
N ASP A 408 -5.05 -12.72 9.29
CA ASP A 408 -4.83 -12.10 10.60
C ASP A 408 -4.06 -13.01 11.56
N ILE A 409 -4.11 -14.32 11.35
CA ILE A 409 -3.41 -15.33 12.15
C ILE A 409 -2.50 -16.16 11.25
N ILE A 410 -1.23 -16.28 11.65
CA ILE A 410 -0.28 -17.21 11.01
C ILE A 410 0.23 -18.17 12.07
N ILE A 411 -0.08 -19.45 11.89
CA ILE A 411 0.18 -20.49 12.90
C ILE A 411 0.67 -21.77 12.23
N ALA A 412 1.63 -22.47 12.85
CA ALA A 412 2.12 -23.75 12.34
C ALA A 412 1.36 -24.91 12.98
N ARG A 413 1.15 -25.99 12.21
CA ARG A 413 0.67 -27.27 12.73
C ARG A 413 1.79 -28.02 13.43
N ASP A 414 1.49 -28.75 14.49
CA ASP A 414 2.37 -29.63 15.25
C ASP A 414 2.46 -31.04 14.66
N ILE A 415 3.14 -31.93 15.40
CA ILE A 415 3.37 -33.33 15.03
C ILE A 415 2.09 -34.18 14.99
N SER A 416 0.99 -33.69 15.56
CA SER A 416 -0.34 -34.30 15.52
C SER A 416 -1.22 -33.69 14.43
N GLU A 417 -0.65 -32.87 13.56
CA GLU A 417 -1.34 -32.05 12.55
C GLU A 417 -2.30 -31.01 13.14
N ALA A 418 -2.27 -30.79 14.46
CA ALA A 418 -3.07 -29.79 15.16
C ALA A 418 -2.34 -28.44 15.17
N MET A 419 -3.04 -27.31 15.31
CA MET A 419 -2.37 -26.01 15.41
C MET A 419 -1.55 -25.91 16.69
N ASN A 420 -0.41 -25.22 16.65
CA ASN A 420 0.43 -24.96 17.82
C ASN A 420 0.51 -23.49 18.21
N ALA A 421 0.10 -23.17 19.44
CA ALA A 421 0.06 -21.79 19.95
C ALA A 421 1.35 -21.36 20.68
N GLY A 422 2.45 -22.11 20.55
CA GLY A 422 3.72 -21.77 21.19
C GLY A 422 4.64 -20.87 20.36
N SER A 423 4.37 -20.76 19.05
CA SER A 423 4.95 -19.74 18.18
C SER A 423 3.98 -19.42 17.05
N PHE A 424 3.32 -18.27 17.12
CA PHE A 424 2.37 -17.82 16.10
C PHE A 424 2.19 -16.30 16.10
N PHE A 425 1.65 -15.77 15.02
CA PHE A 425 1.51 -14.33 14.80
C PHE A 425 0.04 -13.92 14.77
N LEU A 426 -0.26 -12.76 15.36
CA LEU A 426 -1.55 -12.09 15.32
C LEU A 426 -1.40 -10.67 14.76
N ARG A 427 -2.18 -10.34 13.74
CA ARG A 427 -2.24 -9.00 13.14
C ARG A 427 -3.13 -8.09 13.97
N ASN A 428 -2.74 -6.83 14.11
CA ASN A 428 -3.58 -5.78 14.66
C ASN A 428 -4.64 -5.32 13.64
N SER A 429 -5.66 -6.13 13.42
CA SER A 429 -6.83 -5.78 12.62
C SER A 429 -8.05 -5.52 13.49
N THR A 430 -9.05 -4.85 12.92
CA THR A 430 -10.35 -4.68 13.58
C THR A 430 -10.97 -6.02 13.93
N TRP A 431 -10.86 -7.00 13.04
CA TRP A 431 -11.35 -8.35 13.28
C TRP A 431 -10.62 -9.02 14.47
N THR A 432 -9.28 -8.93 14.54
CA THR A 432 -8.52 -9.51 15.67
C THR A 432 -8.97 -8.91 17.01
N ARG A 433 -9.12 -7.59 17.08
CA ARG A 433 -9.43 -6.86 18.31
C ARG A 433 -10.87 -7.06 18.77
N ASP A 434 -11.81 -6.96 17.84
CA ASP A 434 -13.24 -6.84 18.16
C ASP A 434 -13.97 -8.18 18.07
N VAL A 435 -13.37 -9.17 17.41
CA VAL A 435 -13.99 -10.48 17.17
C VAL A 435 -13.14 -11.61 17.76
N PHE A 436 -11.91 -11.80 17.28
CA PHE A 436 -11.10 -12.97 17.67
C PHE A 436 -10.72 -12.98 19.15
N ILE A 437 -10.10 -11.91 19.67
CA ILE A 437 -9.66 -11.87 21.08
C ILE A 437 -10.84 -12.06 22.05
N PRO A 438 -11.99 -11.37 21.89
CA PRO A 438 -13.17 -11.60 22.71
C PRO A 438 -13.68 -13.04 22.67
N GLU A 439 -13.77 -13.66 21.50
CA GLU A 439 -14.24 -15.04 21.36
C GLU A 439 -13.25 -16.05 21.94
N TRP A 440 -11.95 -15.85 21.72
CA TRP A 440 -10.91 -16.68 22.29
C TRP A 440 -10.95 -16.67 23.83
N PHE A 441 -11.27 -15.52 24.42
CA PHE A 441 -11.45 -15.34 25.86
C PHE A 441 -12.60 -16.17 26.45
N THR A 442 -13.66 -16.46 25.67
CA THR A 442 -14.84 -17.18 26.17
C THR A 442 -14.51 -18.62 26.60
N PHE A 443 -13.47 -19.22 26.02
CA PHE A 443 -13.07 -20.60 26.28
C PHE A 443 -12.43 -20.78 27.66
N GLU A 444 -11.73 -19.77 28.19
CA GLU A 444 -11.11 -19.85 29.52
C GLU A 444 -12.17 -19.99 30.64
N ASN A 445 -13.31 -19.34 30.45
CA ASN A 445 -14.41 -19.27 31.42
C ASN A 445 -15.63 -20.07 30.95
N HIS A 446 -15.45 -21.00 30.02
CA HIS A 446 -16.54 -21.78 29.47
C HIS A 446 -17.27 -22.58 30.57
N PRO A 447 -18.62 -22.68 30.53
CA PRO A 447 -19.38 -23.36 31.58
C PRO A 447 -19.11 -24.87 31.63
N ASP A 448 -18.84 -25.49 30.48
CA ASP A 448 -18.42 -26.89 30.40
C ASP A 448 -16.93 -27.03 30.76
N SER A 449 -16.66 -27.89 31.76
CA SER A 449 -15.32 -28.17 32.24
C SER A 449 -14.44 -28.89 31.22
N GLU A 450 -14.98 -29.70 30.31
CA GLU A 450 -14.16 -30.39 29.31
C GLU A 450 -13.52 -29.39 28.34
N THR A 451 -14.29 -28.37 27.96
CA THR A 451 -13.81 -27.21 27.19
C THR A 451 -12.84 -26.35 28.01
N ARG A 452 -13.26 -25.95 29.21
CA ARG A 452 -12.55 -24.99 30.07
C ARG A 452 -11.21 -25.51 30.62
N ASP A 453 -11.16 -26.81 30.90
CA ASP A 453 -10.03 -27.50 31.52
C ASP A 453 -9.31 -28.41 30.52
N HIS A 454 -9.55 -28.24 29.21
CA HIS A 454 -8.91 -29.02 28.17
C HIS A 454 -7.38 -28.95 28.29
N LYS A 455 -6.69 -30.08 28.12
CA LYS A 455 -5.22 -30.18 28.30
C LYS A 455 -4.40 -29.27 27.38
N TRP A 456 -4.96 -28.91 26.22
CA TRP A 456 -4.35 -28.00 25.25
C TRP A 456 -4.83 -26.55 25.38
N GLN A 457 -5.69 -26.24 26.36
CA GLN A 457 -5.99 -24.88 26.83
C GLN A 457 -6.30 -23.85 25.72
N GLU A 458 -5.54 -22.76 25.65
CA GLU A 458 -5.74 -21.67 24.69
C GLU A 458 -5.54 -22.14 23.24
N GLN A 459 -4.60 -23.07 23.02
CA GLN A 459 -4.36 -23.69 21.71
C GLN A 459 -5.59 -24.48 21.24
N TRP A 460 -6.23 -25.22 22.15
CA TRP A 460 -7.45 -25.94 21.82
C TRP A 460 -8.60 -25.01 21.45
N ALA A 461 -8.71 -23.86 22.12
CA ALA A 461 -9.73 -22.88 21.80
C ALA A 461 -9.58 -22.36 20.35
N ILE A 462 -8.35 -22.08 19.91
CA ILE A 462 -8.08 -21.70 18.50
C ILE A 462 -8.48 -22.84 17.56
N ILE A 463 -8.08 -24.08 17.86
CA ILE A 463 -8.44 -25.25 17.05
C ILE A 463 -9.97 -25.38 16.92
N ARG A 464 -10.71 -25.21 18.02
CA ARG A 464 -12.17 -25.31 18.01
C ARG A 464 -12.84 -24.17 17.27
N LEU A 465 -12.39 -22.94 17.47
CA LEU A 465 -12.89 -21.81 16.69
C LEU A 465 -12.70 -22.07 15.19
N TYR A 466 -11.61 -22.72 14.79
CA TYR A 466 -11.30 -22.97 13.39
C TYR A 466 -12.10 -24.16 12.83
N GLU A 467 -12.12 -25.29 13.53
CA GLU A 467 -12.83 -26.51 13.10
C GLU A 467 -14.34 -26.30 13.04
N ASP A 468 -14.89 -25.48 13.94
CA ASP A 468 -16.31 -25.14 13.98
C ASP A 468 -16.68 -24.01 12.99
N ASP A 469 -15.72 -23.45 12.25
CA ASP A 469 -15.87 -22.25 11.40
C ASP A 469 -16.55 -21.09 12.15
N LYS A 470 -16.22 -20.94 13.43
CA LYS A 470 -16.70 -19.81 14.22
C LYS A 470 -15.97 -18.56 13.79
N ILE A 471 -16.69 -17.44 13.78
CA ILE A 471 -16.16 -16.11 13.45
C ILE A 471 -15.37 -16.03 12.15
N GLU A 472 -15.66 -16.94 11.21
CA GLU A 472 -14.97 -17.03 9.93
C GLU A 472 -13.45 -17.26 10.09
N LEU A 473 -13.03 -17.87 11.22
CA LEU A 473 -11.62 -18.07 11.55
C LEU A 473 -10.79 -18.72 10.41
N PRO A 474 -11.32 -19.66 9.62
CA PRO A 474 -10.63 -20.20 8.44
C PRO A 474 -10.22 -19.17 7.38
N TRP A 475 -11.01 -18.11 7.19
CA TRP A 475 -10.71 -17.03 6.25
C TRP A 475 -9.63 -16.08 6.74
N HIS A 476 -9.43 -16.05 8.05
CA HIS A 476 -8.46 -15.20 8.74
C HIS A 476 -7.18 -15.93 9.18
N THR A 477 -7.09 -17.26 8.96
CA THR A 477 -5.99 -18.08 9.48
C THR A 477 -5.21 -18.78 8.37
N GLN A 478 -3.94 -18.41 8.22
CA GLN A 478 -2.98 -19.16 7.43
C GLN A 478 -2.26 -20.20 8.30
N GLN A 479 -2.50 -21.47 7.97
CA GLN A 479 -1.81 -22.59 8.62
C GLN A 479 -0.58 -23.02 7.83
N LEU A 480 0.55 -23.20 8.50
CA LEU A 480 1.71 -23.88 7.94
C LEU A 480 1.66 -25.35 8.26
N ASP A 481 1.85 -26.18 7.23
CA ASP A 481 2.04 -27.61 7.41
C ASP A 481 3.32 -27.94 8.18
N GLN A 482 3.41 -29.16 8.70
CA GLN A 482 4.52 -29.57 9.54
C GLN A 482 5.88 -29.40 8.83
N LYS A 483 5.96 -29.71 7.53
CA LYS A 483 7.21 -29.58 6.76
C LYS A 483 7.72 -28.13 6.63
N ARG A 484 6.89 -27.14 6.95
CA ARG A 484 7.22 -25.71 6.93
C ARG A 484 7.45 -25.10 8.31
N GLN A 485 7.40 -25.90 9.37
CA GLN A 485 7.74 -25.48 10.73
C GLN A 485 9.14 -24.85 10.86
N TYR A 486 10.08 -25.16 9.95
CA TYR A 486 11.41 -24.52 9.88
C TYR A 486 11.36 -22.99 9.83
N LEU A 487 10.23 -22.43 9.38
CA LEU A 487 10.03 -21.00 9.23
C LEU A 487 9.87 -20.24 10.54
N PHE A 488 9.24 -20.80 11.58
CA PHE A 488 9.10 -20.12 12.88
C PHE A 488 8.69 -21.02 14.07
N ASN A 489 8.60 -22.35 13.91
CA ASN A 489 8.12 -23.24 14.97
C ASN A 489 8.67 -24.67 14.86
N SER A 490 9.99 -24.85 14.78
CA SER A 490 10.63 -26.14 14.47
C SER A 490 10.83 -27.00 15.70
N TYR A 491 10.45 -28.28 15.63
CA TYR A 491 10.40 -29.13 16.81
C TYR A 491 11.72 -29.87 17.06
N THR A 492 12.04 -30.12 18.32
CA THR A 492 13.15 -30.99 18.75
C THR A 492 12.90 -32.48 18.48
N PHE A 493 11.64 -32.88 18.20
CA PHE A 493 11.20 -34.27 18.03
C PHE A 493 10.03 -34.38 17.04
N GLY A 494 9.61 -35.61 16.72
CA GLY A 494 8.47 -35.91 15.86
C GLY A 494 8.85 -36.38 14.46
N PRO A 495 7.87 -36.45 13.53
CA PRO A 495 8.14 -36.76 12.12
C PRO A 495 9.13 -35.75 11.53
N GLN A 496 9.95 -36.20 10.59
CA GLN A 496 10.82 -35.28 9.84
C GLN A 496 9.99 -34.34 8.95
N PRO A 497 10.43 -33.08 8.75
CA PRO A 497 11.66 -32.50 9.27
C PRO A 497 11.54 -32.04 10.73
N THR A 498 12.46 -32.47 11.58
CA THR A 498 12.72 -31.83 12.88
C THR A 498 13.66 -30.65 12.70
N PHE A 499 13.90 -29.87 13.75
CA PHE A 499 14.82 -28.74 13.72
C PHE A 499 16.19 -29.11 13.13
N LYS A 500 16.71 -28.22 12.29
CA LYS A 500 18.08 -28.25 11.76
C LYS A 500 18.75 -26.86 11.90
N PRO A 501 20.09 -26.80 11.93
CA PRO A 501 20.80 -25.52 11.89
C PRO A 501 20.36 -24.64 10.71
N GLY A 502 20.02 -23.39 11.01
CA GLY A 502 19.50 -22.42 10.04
C GLY A 502 17.98 -22.17 10.16
N ASP A 503 17.24 -23.07 10.81
CA ASP A 503 15.82 -22.86 11.11
C ASP A 503 15.63 -21.68 12.07
N PHE A 504 14.47 -21.02 11.99
CA PHE A 504 14.27 -19.75 12.71
C PHE A 504 14.15 -19.94 14.22
N VAL A 505 13.23 -20.82 14.63
CA VAL A 505 12.91 -21.06 16.05
C VAL A 505 12.98 -22.54 16.34
N LEU A 506 13.65 -22.88 17.45
CA LEU A 506 13.62 -24.19 18.06
C LEU A 506 12.56 -24.22 19.17
N HIS A 507 11.60 -25.13 19.08
CA HIS A 507 10.49 -25.29 20.03
C HIS A 507 10.43 -26.73 20.57
N SER A 508 10.17 -26.88 21.88
CA SER A 508 10.16 -28.19 22.57
C SER A 508 8.94 -28.35 23.51
N PRO A 509 7.71 -28.44 22.96
CA PRO A 509 6.44 -28.22 23.71
C PRO A 509 6.01 -29.25 24.77
N GLU A 510 6.74 -30.34 25.00
CA GLU A 510 6.30 -31.42 25.92
C GLU A 510 7.32 -31.79 27.00
N GLY A 511 8.49 -31.14 27.01
CA GLY A 511 9.62 -31.52 27.85
C GLY A 511 9.58 -30.94 29.25
N GLY A 512 8.44 -31.09 29.94
CA GLY A 512 8.10 -30.56 31.25
C GLY A 512 9.29 -29.92 31.98
N ARG A 513 9.39 -28.59 31.90
CA ARG A 513 10.43 -27.69 32.48
C ARG A 513 11.49 -27.12 31.52
N GLY A 514 11.39 -27.29 30.21
CA GLY A 514 12.36 -26.72 29.26
C GLY A 514 13.76 -27.35 29.34
N MET A 515 13.94 -28.36 30.21
CA MET A 515 15.19 -29.12 30.31
C MET A 515 15.50 -29.84 29.01
N ASP A 516 14.47 -30.28 28.28
CA ASP A 516 14.64 -30.96 27.00
C ASP A 516 15.13 -30.03 25.89
N LEU A 517 14.69 -28.77 25.86
CA LEU A 517 15.20 -27.78 24.92
C LEU A 517 16.72 -27.58 25.11
N TYR A 518 17.15 -27.26 26.32
CA TYR A 518 18.55 -26.95 26.58
C TYR A 518 19.45 -28.20 26.55
N LYS A 519 18.91 -29.36 26.93
CA LYS A 519 19.56 -30.66 26.76
C LYS A 519 19.76 -30.94 25.28
N PHE A 520 18.72 -30.81 24.46
CA PHE A 520 18.80 -30.98 23.01
C PHE A 520 19.84 -30.05 22.39
N MET A 521 19.82 -28.76 22.74
CA MET A 521 20.83 -27.80 22.28
C MET A 521 22.24 -28.22 22.68
N LYS A 522 22.45 -28.68 23.92
CA LYS A 522 23.76 -29.13 24.41
C LYS A 522 24.24 -30.38 23.68
N GLU A 523 23.36 -31.37 23.49
CA GLU A 523 23.67 -32.63 22.80
C GLU A 523 24.03 -32.40 21.33
N HIS A 524 23.37 -31.45 20.67
CA HIS A 524 23.60 -31.10 19.27
C HIS A 524 24.58 -29.93 19.08
N GLN A 525 25.22 -29.46 20.17
CA GLN A 525 26.17 -28.35 20.17
C GLN A 525 25.63 -27.06 19.52
N LEU A 526 24.34 -26.82 19.67
CA LEU A 526 23.66 -25.66 19.14
C LEU A 526 23.88 -24.45 20.04
N LYS A 527 24.04 -23.29 19.41
CA LYS A 527 24.06 -21.99 20.08
C LYS A 527 22.79 -21.25 19.70
N GLU A 528 22.13 -20.68 20.70
CA GLU A 528 21.12 -19.65 20.49
C GLU A 528 21.75 -18.45 19.76
N PHE A 529 20.94 -17.74 18.98
CA PHE A 529 21.33 -16.47 18.38
C PHE A 529 21.69 -15.45 19.46
#